data_AF-A0A7J6URZ2-F1
#
_entry.id   AF-A0A7J6URZ2-F1
#
_cell.length_a   1.000
_cell.length_b   1.000
_cell.length_c   1.000
_cell.angle_alpha   90.00
_cell.angle_beta   90.00
_cell.angle_gamma   90.00
#
_symmetry.space_group_name_H-M   'P 1'
#
loop_
_entity.id
_entity.type
_entity.pdbx_description
1 polymer ?
#
loop_
_entity_poly.entity_id
_entity_poly.type
_entity_poly.pdbx_seq_one_letter_code
_entity_poly.pdbx_strand_id
1 'polypeptide(L)'
;MQVIDYKIQQSRLFPLLATAYAYRFVGEWLNWLYTDVTQRLQANDFSTLPEAHACTAGLKSLTTSFTAGGIEKCRKLCGGHGYLCSSGLPELFAVYVPACTYEGDNTVLLLQVARFLMKTVAQLGSGHRAQAIYDHRTMYLISFIVVLWELTDKISHMEMIKGIRGHGYYDELVIPIIENTAREGELTESLAEA
;
A
#
# COMPACT_ATOMS: atom_id res chain seq x y z
N MET A 1 -21.74 21.42 0.22
CA MET A 1 -20.77 20.66 -0.61
C MET A 1 -20.20 19.52 0.22
N GLN A 2 -20.03 18.31 -0.33
CA GLN A 2 -19.52 17.17 0.45
C GLN A 2 -17.99 17.16 0.43
N VAL A 3 -17.37 16.73 1.53
CA VAL A 3 -15.89 16.70 1.63
C VAL A 3 -15.25 15.75 0.60
N ILE A 4 -15.99 14.76 0.10
CA ILE A 4 -15.53 13.83 -0.93
C ILE A 4 -15.41 14.46 -2.33
N ASP A 5 -16.02 15.63 -2.56
CA ASP A 5 -15.98 16.30 -3.86
C ASP A 5 -14.61 16.94 -4.13
N TYR A 6 -13.84 17.22 -3.07
CA TYR A 6 -12.49 17.76 -3.17
C TYR A 6 -11.51 16.76 -3.79
N LYS A 7 -10.72 17.21 -4.78
CA LYS A 7 -9.74 16.38 -5.48
C LYS A 7 -8.65 15.84 -4.56
N ILE A 8 -8.27 16.61 -3.54
CA ILE A 8 -7.33 16.16 -2.51
C ILE A 8 -7.92 15.02 -1.67
N GLN A 9 -9.22 15.07 -1.35
CA GLN A 9 -9.86 13.99 -0.60
C GLN A 9 -9.94 12.71 -1.45
N GLN A 10 -10.30 12.86 -2.72
CA GLN A 10 -10.35 11.75 -3.70
C GLN A 10 -8.98 11.10 -3.91
N SER A 11 -7.92 11.90 -4.09
CA SER A 11 -6.56 11.39 -4.33
C SER A 11 -5.99 10.64 -3.12
N ARG A 12 -6.48 10.91 -1.91
CA ARG A 12 -6.06 10.22 -0.68
C ARG A 12 -6.91 8.98 -0.40
N LEU A 13 -8.22 9.03 -0.67
CA LEU A 13 -9.14 7.95 -0.34
C LEU A 13 -9.25 6.88 -1.43
N PHE A 14 -9.36 7.27 -2.71
CA PHE A 14 -9.60 6.32 -3.80
C PHE A 14 -8.46 5.33 -4.03
N PRO A 15 -7.17 5.70 -3.87
CA PRO A 15 -6.10 4.70 -3.91
C PRO A 15 -6.20 3.67 -2.78
N LEU A 16 -6.65 4.06 -1.59
CA LEU A 16 -6.87 3.11 -0.48
C LEU A 16 -8.01 2.15 -0.79
N LEU A 17 -9.09 2.65 -1.40
CA LEU A 17 -10.20 1.82 -1.88
C LEU A 17 -9.74 0.83 -2.96
N ALA A 18 -9.01 1.31 -3.97
CA ALA A 18 -8.44 0.45 -5.01
C ALA A 18 -7.51 -0.61 -4.43
N THR A 19 -6.68 -0.22 -3.45
CA THR A 19 -5.76 -1.13 -2.74
C THR A 19 -6.52 -2.21 -1.97
N ALA A 20 -7.64 -1.88 -1.32
CA ALA A 20 -8.46 -2.86 -0.61
C ALA A 20 -9.01 -3.95 -1.56
N TYR A 21 -9.50 -3.56 -2.75
CA TYR A 21 -9.93 -4.52 -3.77
C TYR A 21 -8.76 -5.32 -4.35
N ALA A 22 -7.61 -4.68 -4.59
CA ALA A 22 -6.42 -5.39 -5.03
C ALA A 22 -6.01 -6.47 -4.03
N TYR A 23 -5.97 -6.15 -2.73
CA TYR A 23 -5.64 -7.10 -1.68
C TYR A 23 -6.66 -8.24 -1.55
N ARG A 24 -7.94 -8.00 -1.86
CA ARG A 24 -8.93 -9.07 -1.94
C ARG A 24 -8.57 -10.08 -3.03
N PHE A 25 -8.25 -9.64 -4.24
CA PHE A 25 -7.86 -10.53 -5.33
C PHE A 25 -6.54 -11.26 -5.05
N VAL A 26 -5.59 -10.58 -4.40
CA VAL A 26 -4.36 -11.21 -3.92
C VAL A 26 -4.66 -12.33 -2.93
N GLY A 27 -5.60 -12.13 -2.01
CA GLY A 27 -6.02 -13.15 -1.05
C GLY A 27 -6.64 -14.38 -1.74
N GLU A 28 -7.46 -14.18 -2.77
CA GLU A 28 -8.01 -15.28 -3.57
C GLU A 28 -6.91 -16.07 -4.30
N TRP A 29 -5.95 -15.36 -4.90
CA TRP A 29 -4.79 -15.99 -5.51
C TRP A 29 -3.93 -16.74 -4.48
N LEU A 30 -3.76 -16.20 -3.28
CA LEU A 30 -3.00 -16.85 -2.21
C LEU A 30 -3.66 -18.15 -1.73
N ASN A 31 -5.00 -18.21 -1.70
CA ASN A 31 -5.75 -19.44 -1.42
C ASN A 31 -5.53 -20.50 -2.51
N TRP A 32 -5.49 -20.08 -3.78
CA TRP A 32 -5.13 -20.97 -4.87
C TRP A 32 -3.69 -21.49 -4.73
N LEU A 33 -2.73 -20.60 -4.46
CA LEU A 33 -1.32 -20.97 -4.26
C LEU A 33 -1.16 -21.95 -3.10
N TYR A 34 -1.85 -21.72 -1.98
CA TYR A 34 -1.85 -22.62 -0.83
C TYR A 34 -2.35 -24.03 -1.21
N THR A 35 -3.41 -24.11 -2.00
CA THR A 35 -3.97 -25.37 -2.46
C THR A 35 -3.02 -26.11 -3.40
N ASP A 36 -2.42 -25.40 -4.37
CA ASP A 36 -1.43 -25.95 -5.32
C ASP A 36 -0.19 -26.49 -4.59
N VAL A 37 0.38 -25.69 -3.67
CA VAL A 37 1.55 -26.09 -2.89
C VAL A 37 1.24 -27.30 -2.01
N THR A 38 0.06 -27.32 -1.36
CA THR A 38 -0.36 -28.46 -0.52
C THR A 38 -0.50 -29.73 -1.36
N GLN A 39 -1.06 -29.64 -2.57
CA GLN A 39 -1.19 -30.77 -3.48
C GLN A 39 0.18 -31.30 -3.95
N ARG A 40 1.11 -30.41 -4.30
CA ARG A 40 2.50 -30.79 -4.66
C ARG A 40 3.25 -31.43 -3.51
N LEU A 41 3.03 -30.93 -2.29
CA LEU A 41 3.62 -31.48 -1.09
C LEU A 41 3.18 -32.93 -0.83
N GLN A 42 1.91 -33.24 -1.10
CA GLN A 42 1.39 -34.62 -1.05
C GLN A 42 2.04 -35.53 -2.09
N ALA A 43 2.48 -34.97 -3.23
CA ALA A 43 3.23 -35.68 -4.27
C ALA A 43 4.76 -35.74 -4.00
N ASN A 44 5.24 -35.29 -2.83
CA ASN A 44 6.66 -35.14 -2.48
C ASN A 44 7.45 -34.21 -3.41
N ASP A 45 6.79 -33.26 -4.08
CA ASP A 45 7.45 -32.21 -4.85
C ASP A 45 7.67 -30.96 -3.97
N PHE A 46 8.93 -30.68 -3.66
CA PHE A 46 9.35 -29.52 -2.84
C PHE A 46 9.92 -28.37 -3.68
N SER A 47 9.87 -28.46 -5.01
CA SER A 47 10.52 -27.50 -5.90
C SER A 47 9.96 -26.07 -5.78
N THR A 48 8.65 -25.94 -5.55
CA THR A 48 7.94 -24.64 -5.47
C THR A 48 7.88 -24.06 -4.06
N LEU A 49 8.28 -24.83 -3.04
CA LEU A 49 8.17 -24.42 -1.63
C LEU A 49 8.99 -23.14 -1.30
N PRO A 50 10.23 -22.95 -1.79
CA PRO A 50 10.98 -21.73 -1.53
C PRO A 50 10.33 -20.47 -2.14
N GLU A 51 9.73 -20.60 -3.32
CA GLU A 51 9.02 -19.51 -4.00
C GLU A 51 7.74 -19.15 -3.26
N ALA A 52 6.93 -20.16 -2.90
CA ALA A 52 5.70 -19.96 -2.15
C ALA A 52 5.97 -19.27 -0.79
N HIS A 53 7.02 -19.68 -0.08
CA HIS A 53 7.43 -19.04 1.16
C HIS A 53 7.87 -17.58 0.96
N ALA A 54 8.70 -17.31 -0.05
CA ALA A 54 9.12 -15.93 -0.34
C ALA A 54 7.91 -15.04 -0.74
N CYS A 55 6.98 -15.57 -1.53
CA CYS A 55 5.81 -14.81 -1.96
C CYS A 55 4.85 -14.50 -0.80
N THR A 56 4.52 -15.50 0.02
CA THR A 56 3.66 -15.34 1.21
C THR A 56 4.29 -14.37 2.23
N ALA A 57 5.60 -14.49 2.52
CA ALA A 57 6.32 -13.59 3.41
C ALA A 57 6.30 -12.12 2.90
N GLY A 58 6.58 -11.92 1.61
CA GLY A 58 6.53 -10.60 0.98
C GLY A 58 5.12 -9.99 1.01
N LEU A 59 4.11 -10.76 0.61
CA LEU A 59 2.72 -10.31 0.60
C LEU A 59 2.20 -9.97 1.99
N LYS A 60 2.50 -10.79 3.01
CA LYS A 60 2.15 -10.48 4.40
C LYS A 60 2.75 -9.14 4.81
N SER A 61 4.06 -8.99 4.66
CA SER A 61 4.76 -7.77 5.08
C SER A 61 4.21 -6.53 4.38
N LEU A 62 3.97 -6.63 3.09
CA LEU A 62 3.54 -5.50 2.28
C LEU A 62 2.08 -5.13 2.57
N THR A 63 1.15 -6.10 2.49
CA THR A 63 -0.28 -5.83 2.72
C THR A 63 -0.56 -5.32 4.14
N THR A 64 0.13 -5.86 5.16
CA THR A 64 -0.03 -5.40 6.56
C THR A 64 0.49 -3.99 6.77
N SER A 65 1.69 -3.67 6.25
CA SER A 65 2.28 -2.33 6.37
C SER A 65 1.38 -1.26 5.72
N PHE A 66 0.91 -1.54 4.51
CA PHE A 66 0.04 -0.62 3.78
C PHE A 66 -1.34 -0.47 4.40
N THR A 67 -1.93 -1.56 4.87
CA THR A 67 -3.25 -1.50 5.51
C THR A 67 -3.19 -0.72 6.82
N ALA A 68 -2.15 -0.93 7.64
CA ALA A 68 -1.94 -0.14 8.85
C ALA A 68 -1.82 1.37 8.54
N GLY A 69 -0.97 1.72 7.55
CA GLY A 69 -0.86 3.11 7.08
C GLY A 69 -2.15 3.66 6.47
N GLY A 70 -2.92 2.83 5.78
CA GLY A 70 -4.20 3.16 5.16
C GLY A 70 -5.29 3.45 6.19
N ILE A 71 -5.40 2.65 7.25
CA ILE A 71 -6.36 2.88 8.35
C ILE A 71 -6.08 4.24 9.01
N GLU A 72 -4.82 4.55 9.30
CA GLU A 72 -4.46 5.85 9.89
C GLU A 72 -4.71 7.02 8.91
N LYS A 73 -4.49 6.82 7.61
CA LYS A 73 -4.89 7.81 6.58
C LYS A 73 -6.39 8.03 6.59
N CYS A 74 -7.21 6.97 6.63
CA CYS A 74 -8.68 7.07 6.74
C CYS A 74 -9.09 7.85 8.00
N ARG A 75 -8.44 7.60 9.14
CA ARG A 75 -8.66 8.35 10.38
C ARG A 75 -8.43 9.86 10.19
N LYS A 76 -7.34 10.23 9.52
CA LYS A 76 -7.01 11.63 9.20
C LYS A 76 -7.99 12.26 8.20
N LEU A 77 -8.51 11.48 7.25
CA LEU A 77 -9.50 11.94 6.27
C LEU A 77 -10.86 12.30 6.90
N CYS A 78 -11.17 11.75 8.07
CA CYS A 78 -12.35 12.10 8.87
C CYS A 78 -12.17 13.35 9.75
N GLY A 79 -11.03 14.05 9.65
CA GLY A 79 -10.76 15.27 10.41
C GLY A 79 -10.79 15.04 11.93
N GLY A 80 -11.25 16.05 12.68
CA GLY A 80 -11.32 15.98 14.15
C GLY A 80 -12.24 14.86 14.67
N HIS A 81 -13.33 14.57 13.97
CA HIS A 81 -14.25 13.49 14.37
C HIS A 81 -13.63 12.10 14.21
N GLY A 82 -12.65 11.91 13.33
CA GLY A 82 -11.87 10.68 13.24
C GLY A 82 -11.00 10.39 14.46
N TYR A 83 -10.78 11.38 15.34
CA TYR A 83 -10.08 11.15 16.62
C TYR A 83 -10.97 10.50 17.67
N LEU A 84 -12.29 10.67 17.59
CA LEU A 84 -13.22 10.13 18.58
C LEU A 84 -13.32 8.61 18.47
N CYS A 85 -13.41 7.92 19.60
CA CYS A 85 -13.63 6.46 19.62
C CYS A 85 -14.94 6.05 18.91
N SER A 86 -15.94 6.94 18.89
CA SER A 86 -17.20 6.71 18.16
C SER A 86 -17.02 6.56 16.64
N SER A 87 -15.86 6.98 16.08
CA SER A 87 -15.53 6.74 14.67
C SER A 87 -15.10 5.29 14.38
N GLY A 88 -14.71 4.52 15.39
CA GLY A 88 -14.19 3.14 15.27
C GLY A 88 -12.77 3.03 14.66
N LEU A 89 -12.25 4.09 14.04
CA LEU A 89 -10.95 4.07 13.36
C LEU A 89 -9.74 3.96 14.32
N PRO A 90 -9.71 4.63 15.49
CA PRO A 90 -8.63 4.45 16.45
C PRO A 90 -8.53 3.01 16.96
N GLU A 91 -9.68 2.39 17.26
CA GLU A 91 -9.74 1.00 17.72
C GLU A 91 -9.32 0.03 16.61
N LEU A 92 -9.82 0.23 15.39
CA LEU A 92 -9.44 -0.56 14.23
C LEU A 92 -7.93 -0.54 13.99
N PHE A 93 -7.29 0.64 14.08
CA PHE A 93 -5.84 0.76 13.95
C PHE A 93 -5.10 0.01 15.07
N ALA A 94 -5.54 0.18 16.31
CA ALA A 94 -4.93 -0.45 17.48
C ALA A 94 -4.99 -1.98 17.41
N VAL A 95 -6.10 -2.54 16.94
CA VAL A 95 -6.28 -3.99 16.76
C VAL A 95 -5.50 -4.52 15.55
N TYR A 96 -5.33 -3.71 14.50
CA TYR A 96 -4.69 -4.14 13.26
C TYR A 96 -3.16 -4.04 13.29
N VAL A 97 -2.58 -3.01 13.93
CA VAL A 97 -1.12 -2.76 13.88
C VAL A 97 -0.24 -3.94 14.36
N PRO A 98 -0.66 -4.81 15.30
CA PRO A 98 0.11 -6.02 15.64
C PRO A 98 0.27 -6.99 14.47
N ALA A 99 -0.53 -6.88 13.39
CA ALA A 99 -0.35 -7.67 12.17
C ALA A 99 0.99 -7.45 11.48
N CYS A 100 1.63 -6.31 11.73
CA CYS A 100 2.97 -6.02 11.25
C CYS A 100 4.06 -6.79 12.03
N THR A 101 3.74 -7.40 13.17
CA THR A 101 4.70 -8.07 14.07
C THR A 101 4.43 -9.54 14.31
N TYR A 102 3.17 -9.96 14.46
CA TYR A 102 2.84 -11.38 14.58
C TYR A 102 3.18 -12.14 13.29
N GLU A 103 3.41 -13.45 13.37
CA GLU A 103 3.79 -14.32 12.23
C GLU A 103 5.06 -13.87 11.48
N GLY A 104 5.90 -13.05 12.14
CA GLY A 104 7.17 -12.54 11.62
C GLY A 104 7.16 -11.03 11.43
N ASP A 105 8.19 -10.37 11.95
CA ASP A 105 8.39 -8.93 11.74
C ASP A 105 8.50 -8.59 10.26
N ASN A 106 7.80 -7.53 9.83
CA ASN A 106 7.73 -7.14 8.42
C ASN A 106 9.11 -6.89 7.78
N THR A 107 10.08 -6.35 8.52
CA THR A 107 11.45 -6.14 8.04
C THR A 107 12.17 -7.46 7.85
N VAL A 108 12.03 -8.37 8.81
CA VAL A 108 12.62 -9.71 8.76
C VAL A 108 12.06 -10.52 7.57
N LEU A 109 10.75 -10.46 7.35
CA LEU A 109 10.11 -11.12 6.21
C LEU A 109 10.61 -10.54 4.88
N LEU A 110 10.71 -9.22 4.74
CA LEU A 110 11.27 -8.60 3.53
C LEU A 110 12.74 -9.00 3.30
N LEU A 111 13.54 -9.16 4.37
CA LEU A 111 14.90 -9.67 4.25
C LEU A 111 14.96 -11.13 3.75
N GLN A 112 13.99 -11.98 4.13
CA GLN A 112 13.89 -13.33 3.58
C GLN A 112 13.59 -13.31 2.07
N VAL A 113 12.67 -12.44 1.64
CA VAL A 113 12.37 -12.22 0.22
C VAL A 113 13.60 -11.68 -0.52
N ALA A 114 14.30 -10.71 0.04
CA ALA A 114 15.51 -10.16 -0.56
C ALA A 114 16.59 -11.25 -0.76
N ARG A 115 16.80 -12.13 0.22
CA ARG A 115 17.73 -13.27 0.08
C ARG A 115 17.31 -14.24 -1.01
N PHE A 116 16.00 -14.51 -1.15
CA PHE A 116 15.46 -15.32 -2.24
C PHE A 116 15.72 -14.67 -3.60
N LEU A 117 15.39 -13.39 -3.76
CA LEU A 117 15.61 -12.64 -4.99
C LEU A 117 17.09 -12.60 -5.39
N MET A 118 18.00 -12.36 -4.45
CA MET A 118 19.45 -12.35 -4.71
C MET A 118 19.96 -13.71 -5.20
N LYS A 119 19.42 -14.83 -4.67
CA LYS A 119 19.74 -16.17 -5.17
C LYS A 119 19.25 -16.37 -6.60
N THR A 120 18.03 -15.94 -6.90
CA THR A 120 17.46 -16.03 -8.26
C THR A 120 18.27 -15.21 -9.26
N VAL A 121 18.63 -13.97 -8.92
CA VAL A 121 19.47 -13.10 -9.77
C VAL A 121 20.85 -13.73 -10.01
N ALA A 122 21.49 -14.30 -8.98
CA ALA A 122 22.77 -14.99 -9.14
C ALA A 122 22.69 -16.19 -10.10
N GLN A 123 21.56 -16.93 -10.09
CA GLN A 123 21.33 -18.04 -11.02
C GLN A 123 21.17 -17.56 -12.47
N LEU A 124 20.47 -16.44 -12.71
CA LEU A 124 20.38 -15.84 -14.06
C LEU A 124 21.77 -15.46 -14.61
N GLY A 125 22.63 -14.89 -13.77
CA GLY A 125 24.00 -14.52 -14.16
C GLY A 125 24.88 -15.72 -14.56
N SER A 126 24.53 -16.92 -14.11
CA SER A 126 25.25 -18.17 -14.41
C SER A 126 24.77 -18.91 -15.68
N GLY A 127 23.83 -18.33 -16.43
CA GLY A 127 23.31 -18.94 -17.68
C GLY A 127 22.26 -20.04 -17.47
N HIS A 128 21.88 -20.35 -16.23
CA HIS A 128 20.75 -21.22 -15.95
C HIS A 128 19.44 -20.46 -16.24
N ARG A 129 18.57 -21.02 -17.10
CA ARG A 129 17.21 -20.51 -17.29
C ARG A 129 16.50 -20.54 -15.95
N ALA A 130 16.13 -19.38 -15.41
CA ALA A 130 15.38 -19.29 -14.17
C ALA A 130 14.01 -19.95 -14.34
N GLN A 131 13.90 -21.20 -13.91
CA GLN A 131 12.62 -21.90 -13.83
C GLN A 131 11.66 -21.26 -12.80
N ALA A 132 12.14 -20.31 -12.00
CA ALA A 132 11.42 -19.66 -10.93
C ALA A 132 10.59 -18.41 -11.35
N ILE A 133 10.52 -18.09 -12.65
CA ILE A 133 9.71 -16.95 -13.15
C ILE A 133 8.80 -17.42 -14.28
N TYR A 134 8.17 -18.59 -14.13
CA TYR A 134 7.30 -19.15 -15.19
C TYR A 134 5.81 -18.90 -15.01
N ASP A 135 5.32 -18.38 -13.88
CA ASP A 135 3.96 -17.82 -13.88
C ASP A 135 4.01 -16.32 -14.11
N HIS A 136 3.71 -15.96 -15.36
CA HIS A 136 3.45 -14.61 -15.85
C HIS A 136 2.59 -13.82 -14.84
N ARG A 137 1.70 -14.48 -14.07
CA ARG A 137 0.82 -13.91 -13.04
C ARG A 137 1.51 -13.34 -11.79
N THR A 138 2.60 -13.94 -11.29
CA THR A 138 3.27 -13.47 -10.05
C THR A 138 4.02 -12.15 -10.28
N MET A 139 4.51 -11.94 -11.51
CA MET A 139 5.21 -10.72 -11.92
C MET A 139 4.28 -9.52 -12.05
N TYR A 140 3.03 -9.70 -12.51
CA TYR A 140 2.04 -8.61 -12.54
C TYR A 140 1.69 -8.13 -11.16
N LEU A 141 1.65 -9.01 -10.16
CA LEU A 141 1.27 -8.62 -8.81
C LEU A 141 2.36 -7.80 -8.12
N ILE A 142 3.62 -8.23 -8.24
CA ILE A 142 4.77 -7.47 -7.74
C ILE A 142 4.88 -6.15 -8.49
N SER A 143 4.70 -6.15 -9.83
CA SER A 143 4.70 -4.92 -10.63
C SER A 143 3.52 -4.00 -10.27
N PHE A 144 2.31 -4.53 -10.03
CA PHE A 144 1.14 -3.74 -9.65
C PHE A 144 1.27 -3.14 -8.25
N ILE A 145 1.87 -3.89 -7.32
CA ILE A 145 2.16 -3.43 -5.96
C ILE A 145 3.31 -2.38 -5.96
N VAL A 146 4.34 -2.57 -6.77
CA VAL A 146 5.43 -1.59 -6.94
C VAL A 146 4.93 -0.33 -7.64
N VAL A 147 4.04 -0.45 -8.63
CA VAL A 147 3.37 0.69 -9.27
C VAL A 147 2.46 1.43 -8.28
N LEU A 148 1.74 0.71 -7.41
CA LEU A 148 0.97 1.31 -6.30
C LEU A 148 1.87 1.99 -5.26
N TRP A 149 3.03 1.40 -4.94
CA TRP A 149 4.05 2.01 -4.08
C TRP A 149 4.51 3.35 -4.66
N GLU A 150 4.85 3.38 -5.95
CA GLU A 150 5.36 4.57 -6.65
C GLU A 150 4.30 5.66 -6.82
N LEU A 151 3.03 5.28 -6.99
CA LEU A 151 1.88 6.19 -6.97
C LEU A 151 1.67 6.81 -5.58
N THR A 152 1.79 6.03 -4.51
CA THR A 152 1.55 6.51 -3.14
C THR A 152 2.66 7.44 -2.63
N ASP A 153 3.91 7.19 -3.03
CA ASP A 153 5.07 8.01 -2.66
C ASP A 153 5.10 9.35 -3.42
N LYS A 154 4.79 9.34 -4.74
CA LYS A 154 4.60 10.56 -5.54
C LYS A 154 3.48 11.46 -5.00
N ILE A 155 2.41 10.88 -4.46
CA ILE A 155 1.31 11.63 -3.82
C ILE A 155 1.76 12.21 -2.46
N SER A 156 2.64 11.53 -1.72
CA SER A 156 3.12 11.99 -0.40
C SER A 156 4.08 13.18 -0.51
N HIS A 157 4.91 13.22 -1.56
CA HIS A 157 5.73 14.40 -1.89
C HIS A 157 4.89 15.63 -2.30
N MET A 158 3.63 15.45 -2.72
CA MET A 158 2.73 16.55 -3.08
C MET A 158 2.04 17.22 -1.88
N GLU A 159 2.02 16.61 -0.68
CA GLU A 159 1.23 17.13 0.45
C GLU A 159 1.97 18.15 1.34
N MET A 160 3.24 18.45 1.10
CA MET A 160 4.04 19.20 2.07
C MET A 160 4.83 20.35 1.42
N ILE A 161 4.21 21.53 1.40
CA ILE A 161 4.73 22.83 1.87
C ILE A 161 3.67 23.89 1.57
N LYS A 162 3.00 24.40 2.61
CA LYS A 162 2.37 25.72 2.57
C LYS A 162 2.71 26.50 3.83
N GLY A 163 3.39 27.63 3.62
CA GLY A 163 3.12 28.85 4.37
C GLY A 163 3.96 29.11 5.62
N ILE A 164 5.22 29.54 5.44
CA ILE A 164 5.79 30.59 6.29
C ILE A 164 6.24 31.72 5.37
N ARG A 165 5.60 32.90 5.49
CA ARG A 165 6.08 34.11 4.81
C ARG A 165 7.45 34.48 5.40
N GLY A 166 8.50 34.43 4.60
CA GLY A 166 9.80 35.03 4.93
C GLY A 166 11.06 34.18 4.75
N HIS A 167 10.95 32.88 4.43
CA HIS A 167 12.12 32.02 4.21
C HIS A 167 12.08 31.43 2.79
N GLY A 168 12.90 31.99 1.90
CA GLY A 168 13.05 31.50 0.52
C GLY A 168 14.08 30.38 0.45
N TYR A 169 13.67 29.21 -0.02
CA TYR A 169 14.56 28.21 -0.60
C TYR A 169 14.32 28.24 -2.11
N TYR A 170 15.35 28.59 -2.89
CA TYR A 170 15.26 28.69 -4.34
C TYR A 170 15.65 27.34 -4.96
N ASP A 171 14.69 26.45 -5.08
CA ASP A 171 14.70 25.39 -6.09
C ASP A 171 13.39 25.52 -6.85
N GLU A 172 13.45 25.50 -8.19
CA GLU A 172 12.32 25.71 -9.08
C GLU A 172 11.35 24.52 -9.00
N LEU A 173 10.52 24.52 -7.96
CA LEU A 173 9.45 23.56 -7.74
C LEU A 173 8.28 23.92 -8.65
N VAL A 174 8.18 23.23 -9.80
CA VAL A 174 6.97 23.24 -10.62
C VAL A 174 5.89 22.49 -9.84
N ILE A 175 5.09 23.24 -9.07
CA ILE A 175 3.89 22.75 -8.39
C ILE A 175 2.81 22.60 -9.47
N PRO A 176 2.39 21.39 -9.88
CA PRO A 176 1.16 21.25 -10.64
C PRO A 176 0.02 21.64 -9.70
N ILE A 177 -0.54 22.83 -9.91
CA ILE A 177 -1.73 23.27 -9.19
C ILE A 177 -2.86 22.33 -9.62
N ILE A 178 -3.16 21.34 -8.78
CA ILE A 178 -4.48 20.73 -8.80
C ILE A 178 -5.40 21.83 -8.25
N GLU A 179 -6.14 22.49 -9.13
CA GLU A 179 -7.15 23.47 -8.74
C GLU A 179 -8.18 22.78 -7.84
N ASN A 180 -7.98 22.89 -6.52
CA ASN A 180 -8.91 22.42 -5.50
C ASN A 180 -9.38 23.58 -4.60
N THR A 181 -9.34 24.80 -5.14
CA THR A 181 -9.80 26.00 -4.42
C THR A 181 -11.30 26.14 -4.65
N ALA A 182 -12.10 25.64 -3.71
CA ALA A 182 -13.41 26.27 -3.48
C ALA A 182 -13.12 27.72 -3.11
N ARG A 183 -13.69 28.69 -3.83
CA ARG A 183 -13.50 30.11 -3.51
C ARG A 183 -13.97 30.32 -2.07
N GLU A 184 -13.16 30.96 -1.22
CA GLU A 184 -13.48 31.18 0.20
C GLU A 184 -14.87 31.80 0.43
N GLY A 185 -15.44 32.47 -0.58
CA GLY A 185 -16.82 32.98 -0.57
C GLY A 185 -17.93 31.91 -0.49
N GLU A 186 -17.71 30.69 -0.98
CA GLU A 186 -18.70 29.60 -0.93
C GLU A 186 -18.79 28.96 0.47
N LEU A 187 -17.72 29.04 1.26
CA LEU A 187 -17.71 28.54 2.64
C LEU A 187 -18.46 29.47 3.59
N THR A 188 -18.41 30.79 3.36
CA THR A 188 -19.15 31.78 4.16
C THR A 188 -20.66 31.69 3.99
N GLU A 189 -21.16 31.33 2.80
CA GLU A 189 -22.61 31.11 2.60
C GLU A 189 -23.09 29.87 3.35
N SER A 190 -22.32 28.77 3.33
CA SER A 190 -22.68 27.55 4.06
C SER A 190 -22.62 27.67 5.59
N LEU A 191 -21.88 28.65 6.11
CA LEU A 191 -21.81 28.98 7.54
C LEU A 191 -22.88 29.99 7.97
N ALA A 192 -23.50 30.70 7.03
CA ALA A 192 -24.61 31.62 7.30
C ALA A 192 -25.98 30.92 7.31
N GLU A 193 -26.07 29.73 6.71
CA GLU A 193 -27.29 28.91 6.64
C GLU A 193 -27.38 27.79 7.71
N ALA A 194 -26.38 27.66 8.59
CA ALA A 194 -26.33 26.69 9.69
C ALA A 194 -26.53 27.36 11.06
#